data_AF-A0A562S455-F1
#
_entry.id   AF-A0A562S455-F1
#
_cell.length_a   1.000
_cell.length_b   1.000
_cell.length_c   1.000
_cell.angle_alpha   90.00
_cell.angle_beta   90.00
_cell.angle_gamma   90.00
#
_symmetry.space_group_name_H-M   'P 1'
#
loop_
_entity.id
_entity.type
_entity.pdbx_description
1 polymer ?
#
loop_
_entity_poly.entity_id
_entity_poly.type
_entity_poly.pdbx_seq_one_letter_code
_entity_poly.pdbx_strand_id
1 'polypeptide(L)'
;MPLKRTIQAIASWPLIDAIRIVARKFVPVAALAALVLGVAHYIYQQGKHQWSRGVETYIVLEQIRRAERLPAADLAFLGDSSCLMGIHIPTLLQAFPGSDVESFCTIGFVGPDGYGAMLDKMIARGHQPRKLVLVFNPIQYERDPRWNEWANFIRTDHFEAPSSLSFPAGGLEYIRLLMERAVYNPLPGGYAVYYGGKDQFISTIWREHGSAIDPNRMLDIPSLQAYKATLPGHVFFKPDPKIKPYVMNAEFEMALLALSKSLSKFDRSKVYLVITPVNSLYAQGGPQSFHTEAGERIAALLGIDRSQFLDTPDMMLDIMYAHYPAHLHRWSRIIYTEELAKALADRGVLGSATDD
;
A
#
# COMPACT_ATOMS: atom_id res chain seq x y z
N MET A 1 -27.24 -76.37 11.31
CA MET A 1 -28.23 -75.28 11.13
C MET A 1 -28.22 -74.13 12.17
N PRO A 2 -27.68 -74.24 13.41
CA PRO A 2 -27.81 -73.15 14.39
C PRO A 2 -26.90 -71.93 14.11
N LEU A 3 -25.67 -72.15 13.62
CA LEU A 3 -24.71 -71.07 13.33
C LEU A 3 -25.24 -70.04 12.32
N LYS A 4 -25.98 -70.49 11.30
CA LYS A 4 -26.55 -69.62 10.26
C LYS A 4 -27.65 -68.70 10.83
N ARG A 5 -28.42 -69.18 11.80
CA ARG A 5 -29.45 -68.40 12.50
C ARG A 5 -28.84 -67.40 13.48
N THR A 6 -27.77 -67.78 14.19
CA THR A 6 -27.06 -66.87 15.10
C THR A 6 -26.37 -65.73 14.33
N ILE A 7 -25.76 -66.03 13.19
CA ILE A 7 -25.17 -65.02 12.30
C ILE A 7 -26.24 -64.09 11.71
N GLN A 8 -27.41 -64.62 11.32
CA GLN A 8 -28.54 -63.80 10.86
C GLN A 8 -29.10 -62.89 11.95
N ALA A 9 -29.21 -63.40 13.19
CA ALA A 9 -29.71 -62.61 14.32
C ALA A 9 -28.75 -61.47 14.71
N ILE A 10 -27.44 -61.70 14.65
CA ILE A 10 -26.43 -60.66 14.86
C ILE A 10 -26.47 -59.64 13.71
N ALA A 11 -26.58 -60.09 12.45
CA ALA A 11 -26.62 -59.21 11.28
C ALA A 11 -27.87 -58.32 11.19
N SER A 12 -28.96 -58.68 11.88
CA SER A 12 -30.20 -57.90 12.01
C SER A 12 -30.28 -57.11 13.33
N TRP A 13 -29.18 -57.00 14.09
CA TRP A 13 -29.19 -56.20 15.30
C TRP A 13 -29.34 -54.71 14.97
N PRO A 14 -30.24 -53.98 15.66
CA PRO A 14 -30.46 -52.56 15.45
C PRO A 14 -29.18 -51.72 15.51
N LEU A 15 -28.20 -52.16 16.32
CA LEU A 15 -26.89 -51.52 16.42
C LEU A 15 -26.04 -51.67 15.15
N ILE A 16 -26.06 -52.84 14.49
CA ILE A 16 -25.31 -53.07 13.25
C ILE A 16 -25.94 -52.26 12.12
N ASP A 17 -27.27 -52.19 12.05
CA ASP A 17 -27.96 -51.37 11.05
C ASP A 17 -27.79 -49.87 11.33
N ALA A 18 -27.78 -49.43 12.59
CA ALA A 18 -27.44 -48.06 12.96
C ALA A 18 -25.98 -47.73 12.56
N ILE A 19 -25.02 -48.61 12.84
CA ILE A 19 -23.62 -48.45 12.42
C ILE A 19 -23.51 -48.41 10.90
N ARG A 20 -24.23 -49.26 10.16
CA ARG A 20 -24.24 -49.23 8.68
C ARG A 20 -24.86 -47.95 8.13
N ILE A 21 -25.93 -47.45 8.72
CA ILE A 21 -26.57 -46.19 8.31
C ILE A 21 -25.63 -45.01 8.58
N VAL A 22 -25.03 -44.96 9.77
CA VAL A 22 -24.03 -43.94 10.12
C VAL A 22 -22.83 -44.06 9.18
N ALA A 23 -22.26 -45.25 8.96
CA ALA A 23 -21.14 -45.43 8.05
C ALA A 23 -21.49 -45.03 6.61
N ARG A 24 -22.64 -45.48 6.07
CA ARG A 24 -23.07 -45.15 4.71
C ARG A 24 -23.38 -43.68 4.50
N LYS A 25 -23.85 -42.96 5.51
CA LYS A 25 -24.19 -41.53 5.39
C LYS A 25 -23.03 -40.62 5.78
N PHE A 26 -22.30 -40.97 6.84
CA PHE A 26 -21.25 -40.14 7.42
C PHE A 26 -19.91 -40.35 6.72
N VAL A 27 -19.53 -41.58 6.33
CA VAL A 27 -18.22 -41.81 5.66
C VAL A 27 -18.12 -41.06 4.34
N PRO A 28 -19.12 -41.04 3.45
CA PRO A 28 -19.02 -40.24 2.22
C PRO A 28 -18.91 -38.74 2.49
N VAL A 29 -19.62 -38.22 3.49
CA VAL A 29 -19.55 -36.81 3.89
C VAL A 29 -18.18 -36.48 4.48
N ALA A 30 -17.65 -37.33 5.36
CA ALA A 30 -16.34 -37.16 5.96
C ALA A 30 -15.21 -37.27 4.92
N ALA A 31 -15.32 -38.23 3.98
CA ALA A 31 -14.38 -38.38 2.88
C ALA A 31 -14.42 -37.19 1.92
N LEU A 32 -15.62 -36.69 1.58
CA LEU A 32 -15.78 -35.49 0.75
C LEU A 32 -15.23 -34.25 1.47
N ALA A 33 -15.52 -34.07 2.76
CA ALA A 33 -14.98 -32.98 3.55
C ALA A 33 -13.45 -33.05 3.64
N ALA A 34 -12.89 -34.23 3.89
CA ALA A 34 -11.44 -34.44 3.91
C ALA A 34 -10.81 -34.19 2.54
N LEU A 35 -11.47 -34.58 1.44
CA LEU A 35 -11.01 -34.30 0.08
C LEU A 35 -11.04 -32.80 -0.21
N VAL A 36 -12.14 -32.10 0.11
CA VAL A 36 -12.27 -30.65 -0.08
C VAL A 36 -11.22 -29.91 0.75
N LEU A 37 -11.05 -30.26 2.03
CA LEU A 37 -10.04 -29.67 2.90
C LEU A 37 -8.62 -30.03 2.45
N GLY A 38 -8.39 -31.24 1.95
CA GLY A 38 -7.10 -31.68 1.41
C GLY A 38 -6.73 -30.94 0.13
N VAL A 39 -7.68 -30.75 -0.79
CA VAL A 39 -7.52 -29.92 -1.99
C VAL A 39 -7.32 -28.45 -1.60
N ALA A 40 -8.08 -27.93 -0.63
CA ALA A 40 -7.88 -26.60 -0.08
C ALA A 40 -6.48 -26.41 0.48
N HIS A 41 -6.01 -27.36 1.29
CA HIS A 41 -4.68 -27.34 1.90
C HIS A 41 -3.57 -27.49 0.84
N TYR A 42 -3.76 -28.33 -0.17
CA TYR A 42 -2.83 -28.46 -1.28
C TYR A 42 -2.74 -27.17 -2.10
N ILE A 43 -3.88 -26.57 -2.48
CA ILE A 43 -3.92 -25.26 -3.16
C ILE A 43 -3.29 -24.18 -2.30
N TYR A 44 -3.46 -24.24 -0.98
CA TYR A 44 -2.80 -23.34 -0.03
C TYR A 44 -1.28 -23.52 -0.02
N GLN A 45 -0.78 -24.75 0.09
CA GLN A 45 0.66 -25.06 0.09
C GLN A 45 1.32 -24.71 -1.25
N GLN A 46 0.60 -24.91 -2.36
CA GLN A 46 1.08 -24.58 -3.71
C GLN A 46 0.97 -23.09 -4.03
N GLY A 47 0.00 -22.41 -3.44
CA GLY A 47 -0.09 -20.97 -3.52
C GLY A 47 1.00 -20.36 -2.66
N LYS A 48 1.78 -19.43 -3.21
CA LYS A 48 2.46 -18.42 -2.39
C LYS A 48 1.42 -17.51 -1.73
N HIS A 49 0.52 -18.06 -0.90
CA HIS A 49 -0.56 -17.33 -0.27
C HIS A 49 0.03 -16.42 0.79
N GLN A 50 0.21 -15.18 0.40
CA GLN A 50 0.62 -14.11 1.28
C GLN A 50 -0.56 -13.74 2.17
N TRP A 51 -0.35 -13.80 3.48
CA TRP A 51 -1.32 -13.37 4.47
C TRP A 51 -1.79 -11.95 4.17
N SER A 52 -3.05 -11.83 3.74
CA SER A 52 -3.72 -10.55 3.52
C SER A 52 -4.16 -10.02 4.89
N ARG A 53 -3.45 -9.01 5.42
CA ARG A 53 -3.82 -8.32 6.67
C ARG A 53 -4.80 -7.16 6.44
N GLY A 54 -5.22 -6.92 5.19
CA GLY A 54 -6.06 -5.78 4.84
C GLY A 54 -5.79 -5.26 3.43
N VAL A 55 -6.36 -4.09 3.13
CA VAL A 55 -6.15 -3.36 1.86
C VAL A 55 -4.66 -3.03 1.68
N GLU A 56 -3.98 -2.75 2.79
CA GLU A 56 -2.56 -2.48 2.92
C GLU A 56 -1.69 -3.56 2.28
N THR A 57 -1.96 -4.84 2.55
CA THR A 57 -1.21 -5.95 1.95
C THR A 57 -1.44 -5.99 0.43
N TYR A 58 -2.65 -5.72 -0.03
CA TYR A 58 -2.94 -5.70 -1.48
C TYR A 58 -2.21 -4.56 -2.18
N ILE A 59 -2.15 -3.37 -1.57
CA ILE A 59 -1.37 -2.24 -2.08
C ILE A 59 0.09 -2.65 -2.23
N VAL A 60 0.73 -3.08 -1.13
CA VAL A 60 2.17 -3.37 -1.12
C VAL A 60 2.50 -4.50 -2.10
N LEU A 61 1.71 -5.57 -2.10
CA LEU A 61 1.90 -6.68 -3.04
C LEU A 61 1.77 -6.22 -4.49
N GLU A 62 0.79 -5.37 -4.80
CA GLU A 62 0.62 -4.91 -6.16
C GLU A 62 1.77 -3.99 -6.60
N GLN A 63 2.31 -3.16 -5.72
CA GLN A 63 3.50 -2.38 -6.03
C GLN A 63 4.74 -3.25 -6.24
N ILE A 64 4.91 -4.32 -5.45
CA ILE A 64 5.98 -5.31 -5.69
C ILE A 64 5.84 -5.89 -7.10
N ARG A 65 4.64 -6.37 -7.46
CA ARG A 65 4.38 -6.95 -8.78
C ARG A 65 4.62 -5.96 -9.91
N ARG A 66 4.22 -4.71 -9.73
CA ARG A 66 4.48 -3.62 -10.69
C ARG A 66 5.99 -3.40 -10.83
N ALA A 67 6.72 -3.31 -9.73
CA ALA A 67 8.19 -3.16 -9.74
C ALA A 67 8.92 -4.35 -10.38
N GLU A 68 8.30 -5.53 -10.38
CA GLU A 68 8.81 -6.75 -11.01
C GLU A 68 8.40 -6.93 -12.48
N ARG A 69 7.47 -6.11 -13.00
CA ARG A 69 6.92 -6.29 -14.36
C ARG A 69 7.15 -5.10 -15.25
N LEU A 70 7.02 -3.90 -14.73
CA LEU A 70 7.15 -2.67 -15.52
C LEU A 70 8.59 -2.49 -16.03
N PRO A 71 8.75 -1.85 -17.20
CA PRO A 71 10.05 -1.38 -17.68
C PRO A 71 10.57 -0.24 -16.80
N ALA A 72 11.78 0.23 -17.11
CA ALA A 72 12.36 1.40 -16.45
C ALA A 72 11.60 2.68 -16.87
N ALA A 73 10.99 3.37 -15.91
CA ALA A 73 10.35 4.66 -16.11
C ALA A 73 11.36 5.82 -16.22
N ASP A 74 10.98 6.93 -16.85
CA ASP A 74 11.78 8.16 -16.85
C ASP A 74 11.83 8.78 -15.45
N LEU A 75 10.70 8.77 -14.76
CA LEU A 75 10.56 9.23 -13.38
C LEU A 75 9.74 8.22 -12.58
N ALA A 76 10.24 7.82 -11.41
CA ALA A 76 9.46 7.02 -10.47
C ALA A 76 9.34 7.68 -9.10
N PHE A 77 8.23 7.40 -8.42
CA PHE A 77 7.99 7.82 -7.04
C PHE A 77 8.07 6.62 -6.10
N LEU A 78 8.82 6.78 -5.00
CA LEU A 78 8.81 5.86 -3.86
C LEU A 78 8.44 6.62 -2.59
N GLY A 79 7.48 6.11 -1.84
CA GLY A 79 6.94 6.80 -0.68
C GLY A 79 5.83 6.02 0.01
N ASP A 80 5.18 6.68 0.95
CA ASP A 80 4.12 6.14 1.79
C ASP A 80 2.72 6.31 1.18
N SER A 81 1.70 6.19 2.03
CA SER A 81 0.31 6.40 1.65
C SER A 81 -0.01 7.85 1.27
N SER A 82 0.73 8.84 1.75
CA SER A 82 0.62 10.22 1.28
C SER A 82 1.17 10.39 -0.12
N CYS A 83 2.20 9.66 -0.51
CA CYS A 83 2.59 9.59 -1.92
C CYS A 83 1.53 8.87 -2.76
N LEU A 84 1.11 7.68 -2.32
CA LEU A 84 0.14 6.83 -3.02
C LEU A 84 -1.18 7.58 -3.29
N MET A 85 -1.67 8.30 -2.28
CA MET A 85 -2.96 8.99 -2.32
C MET A 85 -2.86 10.49 -2.62
N GLY A 86 -1.66 11.07 -2.54
CA GLY A 86 -1.44 12.50 -2.70
C GLY A 86 -0.86 12.91 -4.06
N ILE A 87 -0.11 12.04 -4.74
CA ILE A 87 0.45 12.35 -6.07
C ILE A 87 -0.41 11.69 -7.14
N HIS A 88 -0.94 12.49 -8.06
CA HIS A 88 -1.82 12.07 -9.14
C HIS A 88 -1.05 11.96 -10.45
N ILE A 89 -0.50 10.77 -10.72
CA ILE A 89 0.37 10.52 -11.87
C ILE A 89 -0.25 10.92 -13.22
N PRO A 90 -1.56 10.71 -13.49
CA PRO A 90 -2.15 11.21 -14.73
C PRO A 90 -2.02 12.73 -14.93
N THR A 91 -1.99 13.54 -13.87
CA THR A 91 -1.71 14.98 -13.97
C THR A 91 -0.26 15.26 -14.35
N LEU A 92 0.70 14.47 -13.86
CA LEU A 92 2.10 14.59 -14.28
C LEU A 92 2.27 14.21 -15.76
N LEU A 93 1.61 13.13 -16.22
CA LEU A 93 1.65 12.72 -17.62
C LEU A 93 1.01 13.77 -18.56
N GLN A 94 0.00 14.50 -18.08
CA GLN A 94 -0.56 15.65 -18.81
C GLN A 94 0.40 16.84 -18.86
N ALA A 95 1.14 17.10 -17.78
CA ALA A 95 2.12 18.18 -17.71
C ALA A 95 3.40 17.88 -18.52
N PHE A 96 3.78 16.60 -18.62
CA PHE A 96 5.00 16.14 -19.27
C PHE A 96 4.68 15.05 -20.32
N PRO A 97 4.01 15.43 -21.43
CA PRO A 97 3.61 14.48 -22.47
C PRO A 97 4.84 13.74 -23.03
N GLY A 98 4.70 12.43 -23.23
CA GLY A 98 5.78 11.57 -23.74
C GLY A 98 6.76 11.06 -22.69
N SER A 99 6.68 11.55 -21.44
CA SER A 99 7.43 10.97 -20.33
C SER A 99 6.77 9.69 -19.82
N ASP A 100 7.56 8.73 -19.37
CA ASP A 100 7.08 7.57 -18.61
C ASP A 100 7.21 7.83 -17.10
N VAL A 101 6.08 7.93 -16.41
CA VAL A 101 6.02 8.27 -14.99
C VAL A 101 5.22 7.22 -14.23
N GLU A 102 5.83 6.62 -13.21
CA GLU A 102 5.19 5.56 -12.43
C GLU A 102 5.32 5.80 -10.92
N SER A 103 4.26 5.50 -10.18
CA SER A 103 4.28 5.45 -8.72
C SER A 103 4.47 4.01 -8.26
N PHE A 104 5.40 3.83 -7.32
CA PHE A 104 5.56 2.60 -6.54
C PHE A 104 5.33 2.89 -5.06
N CYS A 105 4.55 3.93 -4.77
CA CYS A 105 4.24 4.35 -3.42
C CYS A 105 3.32 3.37 -2.72
N THR A 106 3.54 3.22 -1.42
CA THR A 106 2.98 2.14 -0.62
C THR A 106 2.15 2.72 0.53
N ILE A 107 2.33 2.20 1.74
CA ILE A 107 1.63 2.62 2.95
C ILE A 107 2.64 3.15 3.97
N GLY A 108 2.17 3.95 4.94
CA GLY A 108 3.02 4.54 5.99
C GLY A 108 3.92 3.57 6.74
N PHE A 109 3.49 2.31 6.90
CA PHE A 109 4.23 1.31 7.67
C PHE A 109 5.47 0.77 6.94
N VAL A 110 5.49 0.79 5.61
CA VAL A 110 6.63 0.28 4.81
C VAL A 110 7.89 1.09 5.13
N GLY A 111 7.80 2.41 5.03
CA GLY A 111 8.86 3.34 5.39
C GLY A 111 10.15 3.22 4.55
N PRO A 112 11.20 3.98 4.93
CA PRO A 112 12.38 4.14 4.09
C PRO A 112 13.08 2.82 3.75
N ASP A 113 13.20 1.88 4.70
CA ASP A 113 13.84 0.59 4.49
C ASP A 113 13.11 -0.24 3.41
N GLY A 114 11.78 -0.20 3.43
CA GLY A 114 10.96 -0.87 2.41
C GLY A 114 11.04 -0.20 1.04
N TYR A 115 11.21 1.13 0.97
CA TYR A 115 11.47 1.82 -0.29
C TYR A 115 12.81 1.37 -0.89
N GLY A 116 13.83 1.20 -0.04
CA GLY A 116 15.13 0.68 -0.44
C GLY A 116 15.02 -0.75 -0.98
N ALA A 117 14.26 -1.61 -0.31
CA ALA A 117 13.99 -2.98 -0.80
C ALA A 117 13.26 -2.99 -2.15
N MET A 118 12.30 -2.08 -2.37
CA MET A 118 11.60 -1.93 -3.64
C MET A 118 12.55 -1.48 -4.76
N LEU A 119 13.40 -0.48 -4.49
CA LEU A 119 14.42 0.00 -5.42
C LEU A 119 15.43 -1.10 -5.77
N ASP A 120 15.88 -1.85 -4.77
CA ASP A 120 16.81 -2.97 -4.96
C ASP A 120 16.25 -4.04 -5.91
N LYS A 121 14.94 -4.34 -5.83
CA LYS A 121 14.29 -5.24 -6.80
C LYS A 121 14.33 -4.68 -8.23
N MET A 122 14.08 -3.39 -8.42
CA MET A 122 14.14 -2.75 -9.74
C MET A 122 15.57 -2.75 -10.31
N ILE A 123 16.56 -2.41 -9.48
CA ILE A 123 17.99 -2.40 -9.84
C ILE A 123 18.46 -3.81 -10.21
N ALA A 124 18.10 -4.83 -9.42
CA ALA A 124 18.49 -6.21 -9.68
C ALA A 124 17.99 -6.74 -11.04
N ARG A 125 16.88 -6.18 -11.55
CA ARG A 125 16.33 -6.50 -12.88
C ARG A 125 16.95 -5.66 -14.01
N GLY A 126 17.78 -4.67 -13.71
CA GLY A 126 18.25 -3.68 -14.70
C GLY A 126 17.14 -2.73 -15.19
N HIS A 127 16.05 -2.59 -14.43
CA HIS A 127 14.90 -1.77 -14.76
C HIS A 127 14.69 -0.64 -13.75
N GLN A 128 15.76 -0.15 -13.11
CA GLN A 128 15.68 1.03 -12.26
C GLN A 128 15.23 2.27 -13.06
N PRO A 129 14.48 3.20 -12.44
CA PRO A 129 14.04 4.42 -13.11
C PRO A 129 15.22 5.31 -13.49
N ARG A 130 15.05 6.21 -14.47
CA ARG A 130 16.11 7.19 -14.81
C ARG A 130 16.27 8.26 -13.73
N LYS A 131 15.15 8.71 -13.15
CA LYS A 131 15.09 9.66 -12.03
C LYS A 131 14.15 9.13 -10.96
N LEU A 132 14.47 9.39 -9.70
CA LEU A 132 13.71 8.90 -8.55
C LEU A 132 13.27 10.07 -7.68
N VAL A 133 12.01 10.11 -7.27
CA VAL A 133 11.51 11.03 -6.25
C VAL A 133 11.16 10.22 -5.00
N LEU A 134 11.85 10.52 -3.90
CA LEU A 134 11.53 9.99 -2.58
C LEU A 134 10.54 10.92 -1.92
N VAL A 135 9.43 10.36 -1.44
CA VAL A 135 8.31 11.11 -0.88
C VAL A 135 8.08 10.66 0.55
N PHE A 136 8.14 11.60 1.49
CA PHE A 136 7.89 11.34 2.91
C PHE A 136 6.78 12.25 3.44
N ASN A 137 5.86 11.69 4.22
CA ASN A 137 4.98 12.49 5.05
C ASN A 137 5.57 12.65 6.46
N PRO A 138 5.42 13.83 7.11
CA PRO A 138 5.86 14.03 8.49
C PRO A 138 5.33 13.02 9.51
N ILE A 139 4.18 12.37 9.25
CA ILE A 139 3.66 11.30 10.11
C ILE A 139 4.62 10.10 10.22
N GLN A 140 5.50 9.88 9.23
CA GLN A 140 6.45 8.77 9.25
C GLN A 140 7.66 9.01 10.14
N TYR A 141 7.89 10.26 10.57
CA TYR A 141 9.05 10.61 11.38
C TYR A 141 9.06 9.87 12.72
N GLU A 142 7.88 9.54 13.25
CA GLU A 142 7.70 8.65 14.38
C GLU A 142 7.46 7.22 13.88
N ARG A 143 8.54 6.44 13.74
CA ARG A 143 8.46 5.06 13.26
C ARG A 143 8.37 4.06 14.41
N ASP A 144 7.44 3.11 14.30
CA ASP A 144 7.35 1.98 15.24
C ASP A 144 8.21 0.79 14.76
N PRO A 145 9.06 0.18 15.61
CA PRO A 145 9.86 -1.00 15.26
C PRO A 145 9.04 -2.18 14.72
N ARG A 146 7.77 -2.32 15.15
CA ARG A 146 6.86 -3.38 14.68
C ARG A 146 6.62 -3.30 13.18
N TRP A 147 6.81 -2.13 12.55
CA TRP A 147 6.62 -1.96 11.12
C TRP A 147 7.78 -2.49 10.26
N ASN A 148 8.89 -2.92 10.86
CA ASN A 148 10.03 -3.46 10.10
C ASN A 148 9.70 -4.77 9.37
N GLU A 149 8.65 -5.48 9.77
CA GLU A 149 8.15 -6.64 9.02
C GLU A 149 7.71 -6.30 7.58
N TRP A 150 7.29 -5.05 7.31
CA TRP A 150 6.86 -4.64 5.98
C TRP A 150 8.01 -4.55 4.98
N ALA A 151 9.20 -4.13 5.42
CA ALA A 151 10.37 -4.12 4.57
C ALA A 151 10.81 -5.56 4.22
N ASN A 152 10.70 -6.48 5.18
CA ASN A 152 10.93 -7.90 4.93
C ASN A 152 9.89 -8.50 3.98
N PHE A 153 8.62 -8.09 4.12
CA PHE A 153 7.57 -8.49 3.18
C PHE A 153 7.90 -8.07 1.75
N ILE A 154 8.41 -6.84 1.54
CA ILE A 154 8.86 -6.41 0.21
C ILE A 154 10.03 -7.27 -0.27
N ARG A 155 11.03 -7.56 0.56
CA ARG A 155 12.20 -8.36 0.11
C ARG A 155 11.83 -9.77 -0.32
N THR A 156 10.87 -10.37 0.36
CA THR A 156 10.63 -11.81 0.33
C THR A 156 9.32 -12.20 -0.37
N ASP A 157 8.44 -11.23 -0.61
CA ASP A 157 7.09 -11.42 -1.13
C ASP A 157 6.28 -12.39 -0.26
N HIS A 158 6.49 -12.39 1.07
CA HIS A 158 5.63 -13.11 2.01
C HIS A 158 5.73 -12.53 3.42
N PHE A 159 4.60 -12.55 4.13
CA PHE A 159 4.64 -12.46 5.59
C PHE A 159 4.90 -13.87 6.13
N GLU A 160 5.77 -13.99 7.13
CA GLU A 160 5.84 -15.23 7.91
C GLU A 160 4.45 -15.54 8.47
N ALA A 161 3.96 -16.75 8.21
CA ALA A 161 2.70 -17.19 8.80
C ALA A 161 2.87 -17.19 10.32
N PRO A 162 1.88 -16.71 11.11
CA PRO A 162 1.92 -16.88 12.55
C PRO A 162 2.19 -18.34 12.87
N SER A 163 3.19 -18.63 13.70
CA SER A 163 3.69 -19.99 14.00
C SER A 163 2.66 -20.91 14.65
N SER A 164 1.42 -20.45 14.86
CA SER A 164 0.32 -21.20 15.45
C SER A 164 -1.03 -20.74 14.89
N LEU A 165 -1.41 -21.24 13.72
CA LEU A 165 -2.83 -21.38 13.41
C LEU A 165 -3.30 -22.71 13.99
N SER A 166 -3.59 -22.68 15.28
CA SER A 166 -4.29 -23.79 15.92
C SER A 166 -5.64 -24.00 15.23
N PHE A 167 -5.91 -25.24 14.82
CA PHE A 167 -7.26 -25.64 14.45
C PHE A 167 -8.20 -25.38 15.63
N PRO A 168 -9.39 -24.75 15.43
CA PRO A 168 -10.12 -24.57 14.18
C PRO A 168 -9.89 -23.23 13.44
N ALA A 169 -9.11 -22.30 13.99
CA ALA A 169 -8.94 -20.96 13.42
C ALA A 169 -8.27 -20.98 12.03
N GLY A 170 -7.27 -21.85 11.82
CA GLY A 170 -6.65 -22.05 10.50
C GLY A 170 -7.59 -22.68 9.46
N GLY A 171 -8.52 -23.55 9.89
CA GLY A 171 -9.50 -24.22 9.03
C GLY A 171 -10.50 -23.25 8.39
N LEU A 172 -10.98 -22.29 9.19
CA LEU A 172 -11.90 -21.26 8.72
C LEU A 172 -11.22 -20.25 7.78
N GLU A 173 -9.94 -19.95 8.01
CA GLU A 173 -9.17 -19.12 7.09
C GLU A 173 -8.98 -19.80 5.72
N TYR A 174 -8.80 -21.13 5.68
CA TYR A 174 -8.78 -21.87 4.41
C TYR A 174 -10.11 -21.78 3.65
N ILE A 175 -11.22 -21.91 4.35
CA ILE A 175 -12.55 -21.76 3.74
C ILE A 175 -12.75 -20.32 3.26
N ARG A 176 -12.36 -19.33 4.07
CA ARG A 176 -12.40 -17.91 3.68
C ARG A 176 -11.60 -17.65 2.42
N LEU A 177 -10.36 -18.13 2.31
CA LEU A 177 -9.49 -17.92 1.14
C LEU A 177 -10.03 -18.59 -0.13
N LEU A 178 -10.61 -19.79 -0.01
CA LEU A 178 -11.32 -20.45 -1.12
C LEU A 178 -12.56 -19.64 -1.52
N MET A 179 -13.29 -19.12 -0.55
CA MET A 179 -14.47 -18.31 -0.78
C MET A 179 -14.14 -16.93 -1.36
N GLU A 180 -13.01 -16.32 -1.02
CA GLU A 180 -12.54 -15.08 -1.63
C GLU A 180 -12.33 -15.21 -3.14
N ARG A 181 -12.02 -16.42 -3.65
CA ARG A 181 -11.87 -16.69 -5.08
C ARG A 181 -13.20 -17.03 -5.77
N ALA A 182 -14.14 -17.60 -5.04
CA ALA A 182 -15.40 -18.10 -5.58
C ALA A 182 -16.59 -17.15 -5.36
N VAL A 183 -16.48 -16.22 -4.40
CA VAL A 183 -17.50 -15.27 -3.99
C VAL A 183 -16.87 -13.89 -3.95
N TYR A 184 -17.57 -12.92 -4.54
CA TYR A 184 -17.17 -11.51 -4.47
C TYR A 184 -17.01 -11.08 -3.00
N ASN A 185 -15.78 -10.70 -2.62
CA ASN A 185 -15.49 -10.16 -1.30
C ASN A 185 -15.18 -8.65 -1.44
N PRO A 186 -16.11 -7.75 -1.05
CA PRO A 186 -15.88 -6.32 -1.13
C PRO A 186 -14.73 -5.89 -0.19
N LEU A 187 -14.06 -4.78 -0.54
CA LEU A 187 -13.11 -4.15 0.38
C LEU A 187 -13.82 -3.63 1.65
N PRO A 188 -13.11 -3.30 2.73
CA PRO A 188 -13.73 -2.74 3.94
C PRO A 188 -14.10 -1.26 3.78
N GLY A 189 -15.20 -0.84 4.43
CA GLY A 189 -15.55 0.57 4.64
C GLY A 189 -15.71 1.40 3.35
N GLY A 190 -15.16 2.61 3.33
CA GLY A 190 -15.25 3.51 2.16
C GLY A 190 -14.62 2.93 0.89
N TYR A 191 -13.63 2.03 1.03
CA TYR A 191 -13.02 1.35 -0.11
C TYR A 191 -14.02 0.40 -0.81
N ALA A 192 -14.91 -0.25 -0.06
CA ALA A 192 -15.99 -1.08 -0.61
C ALA A 192 -16.89 -0.27 -1.53
N VAL A 193 -17.28 0.91 -1.07
CA VAL A 193 -18.27 1.77 -1.75
C VAL A 193 -17.67 2.38 -3.01
N TYR A 194 -16.41 2.80 -2.93
CA TYR A 194 -15.74 3.49 -4.03
C TYR A 194 -15.15 2.54 -5.07
N TYR A 195 -14.42 1.51 -4.64
CA TYR A 195 -13.76 0.58 -5.56
C TYR A 195 -14.55 -0.69 -5.81
N GLY A 196 -15.39 -1.11 -4.86
CA GLY A 196 -15.99 -2.44 -4.86
C GLY A 196 -15.06 -3.48 -4.26
N GLY A 197 -14.55 -4.38 -5.10
CA GLY A 197 -13.72 -5.51 -4.69
C GLY A 197 -12.23 -5.28 -4.92
N LYS A 198 -11.44 -6.26 -4.49
CA LYS A 198 -9.97 -6.28 -4.65
C LYS A 198 -9.53 -6.07 -6.09
N ASP A 199 -10.15 -6.76 -7.04
CA ASP A 199 -9.71 -6.72 -8.44
C ASP A 199 -9.97 -5.35 -9.09
N GLN A 200 -11.09 -4.70 -8.75
CA GLN A 200 -11.39 -3.33 -9.19
C GLN A 200 -10.42 -2.31 -8.59
N PHE A 201 -10.03 -2.51 -7.32
CA PHE A 201 -9.03 -1.67 -6.68
C PHE A 201 -7.64 -1.84 -7.32
N ILE A 202 -7.20 -3.08 -7.56
CA ILE A 202 -5.94 -3.36 -8.27
C ILE A 202 -5.98 -2.77 -9.68
N SER A 203 -7.08 -2.94 -10.42
CA SER A 203 -7.27 -2.34 -11.74
C SER A 203 -7.15 -0.81 -11.68
N THR A 204 -7.64 -0.18 -10.61
CA THR A 204 -7.45 1.26 -10.40
C THR A 204 -5.99 1.62 -10.16
N ILE A 205 -5.25 0.88 -9.32
CA ILE A 205 -3.80 1.09 -9.14
C ILE A 205 -3.07 1.01 -10.50
N TRP A 206 -3.44 0.08 -11.38
CA TRP A 206 -2.85 0.03 -12.73
C TRP A 206 -3.21 1.23 -13.60
N ARG A 207 -4.50 1.59 -13.67
CA ARG A 207 -4.98 2.73 -14.46
C ARG A 207 -4.37 4.06 -14.01
N GLU A 208 -4.16 4.22 -12.71
CA GLU A 208 -3.66 5.44 -12.08
C GLU A 208 -2.12 5.44 -11.95
N HIS A 209 -1.43 4.59 -12.74
CA HIS A 209 0.04 4.46 -12.75
C HIS A 209 0.63 4.32 -11.33
N GLY A 210 -0.03 3.49 -10.52
CA GLY A 210 0.42 3.09 -9.19
C GLY A 210 -0.08 3.97 -8.08
N SER A 211 -0.85 5.00 -8.41
CA SER A 211 -1.48 5.87 -7.42
C SER A 211 -2.91 5.40 -7.10
N ALA A 212 -3.51 5.93 -6.03
CA ALA A 212 -4.87 5.59 -5.64
C ALA A 212 -5.58 6.80 -5.00
N ILE A 213 -6.87 6.66 -4.74
CA ILE A 213 -7.69 7.66 -4.04
C ILE A 213 -8.05 7.12 -2.65
N ASP A 214 -7.89 7.95 -1.62
CA ASP A 214 -8.52 7.69 -0.33
C ASP A 214 -10.02 8.05 -0.43
N PRO A 215 -10.93 7.07 -0.28
CA PRO A 215 -12.35 7.28 -0.52
C PRO A 215 -13.12 7.78 0.72
N ASN A 216 -12.44 8.25 1.77
CA ASN A 216 -13.11 8.57 3.03
C ASN A 216 -13.94 9.87 3.01
N ARG A 217 -13.64 10.83 2.11
CA ARG A 217 -14.35 12.13 2.04
C ARG A 217 -14.37 12.75 0.64
N MET A 218 -15.26 13.72 0.44
CA MET A 218 -15.31 14.60 -0.75
C MET A 218 -15.47 13.86 -2.08
N LEU A 219 -16.27 12.79 -2.09
CA LEU A 219 -16.56 11.99 -3.28
C LEU A 219 -17.78 12.48 -4.07
N ASP A 220 -18.62 13.31 -3.44
CA ASP A 220 -19.86 13.88 -3.97
C ASP A 220 -19.65 15.11 -4.84
N ILE A 221 -18.47 15.75 -4.77
CA ILE A 221 -18.14 16.92 -5.58
C ILE A 221 -17.88 16.49 -7.03
N PRO A 222 -18.66 16.97 -8.03
CA PRO A 222 -18.69 16.38 -9.37
C PRO A 222 -17.48 16.70 -10.24
N SER A 223 -16.79 17.81 -10.01
CA SER A 223 -15.64 18.22 -10.82
C SER A 223 -14.57 18.97 -10.01
N LEU A 224 -13.34 18.98 -10.51
CA LEU A 224 -12.25 19.79 -9.95
C LEU A 224 -12.61 21.27 -9.93
N GLN A 225 -13.31 21.78 -10.96
CA GLN A 225 -13.74 23.18 -11.00
C GLN A 225 -14.77 23.49 -9.91
N ALA A 226 -15.74 22.59 -9.69
CA ALA A 226 -16.70 22.74 -8.61
C ALA A 226 -15.99 22.75 -7.25
N TYR A 227 -14.96 21.90 -7.06
CA TYR A 227 -14.15 21.93 -5.85
C TYR A 227 -13.32 23.21 -5.70
N LYS A 228 -12.62 23.65 -6.75
CA LYS A 228 -11.83 24.91 -6.72
C LYS A 228 -12.72 26.10 -6.36
N ALA A 229 -13.99 26.11 -6.77
CA ALA A 229 -14.96 27.14 -6.40
C ALA A 229 -15.37 27.13 -4.92
N THR A 230 -15.18 26.03 -4.18
CA THR A 230 -15.44 26.00 -2.73
C THR A 230 -14.27 26.53 -1.92
N LEU A 231 -13.05 26.55 -2.46
CA LEU A 231 -11.84 26.93 -1.72
C LEU A 231 -11.82 28.38 -1.19
N PRO A 232 -12.31 29.41 -1.93
CA PRO A 232 -12.35 30.77 -1.43
C PRO A 232 -13.14 30.86 -0.11
N GLY A 233 -12.54 31.47 0.92
CA GLY A 233 -13.15 31.63 2.24
C GLY A 233 -12.77 30.54 3.25
N HIS A 234 -12.13 29.44 2.82
CA HIS A 234 -11.44 28.56 3.76
C HIS A 234 -10.13 29.18 4.21
N VAL A 235 -9.80 28.98 5.48
CA VAL A 235 -8.58 29.50 6.10
C VAL A 235 -7.81 28.36 6.75
N PHE A 236 -6.50 28.55 6.90
CA PHE A 236 -5.70 27.67 7.73
C PHE A 236 -6.14 27.79 9.19
N PHE A 237 -6.34 26.65 9.85
CA PHE A 237 -6.64 26.64 11.27
C PHE A 237 -5.35 26.85 12.08
N LYS A 238 -5.50 27.40 13.28
CA LYS A 238 -4.39 27.38 14.23
C LYS A 238 -4.09 25.92 14.61
N PRO A 239 -2.82 25.51 14.67
CA PRO A 239 -2.44 24.18 15.12
C PRO A 239 -3.08 23.83 16.48
N ASP A 240 -3.61 22.61 16.64
CA ASP A 240 -4.23 22.18 17.90
C ASP A 240 -3.13 21.86 18.92
N PRO A 241 -3.02 22.59 20.05
CA PRO A 241 -1.94 22.43 21.02
C PRO A 241 -1.88 21.04 21.67
N LYS A 242 -2.90 20.19 21.51
CA LYS A 242 -2.90 18.79 21.98
C LYS A 242 -2.17 17.85 21.03
N ILE A 243 -1.97 18.25 19.79
CA ILE A 243 -1.23 17.46 18.80
C ILE A 243 0.26 17.62 19.07
N LYS A 244 1.01 16.54 18.99
CA LYS A 244 2.47 16.56 19.16
C LYS A 244 3.14 17.07 17.88
N PRO A 245 4.27 17.79 17.98
CA PRO A 245 5.08 18.11 16.80
C PRO A 245 5.60 16.84 16.15
N TYR A 246 5.80 16.89 14.84
CA TYR A 246 6.47 15.81 14.10
C TYR A 246 7.96 15.83 14.40
N VAL A 247 8.47 14.77 15.00
CA VAL A 247 9.88 14.64 15.37
C VAL A 247 10.40 13.29 14.90
N MET A 248 11.57 13.29 14.24
CA MET A 248 12.23 12.07 13.82
C MET A 248 12.75 11.30 15.03
N ASN A 249 12.33 10.04 15.17
CA ASN A 249 12.88 9.12 16.15
C ASN A 249 14.06 8.32 15.58
N ALA A 250 14.78 7.61 16.46
CA ALA A 250 15.96 6.83 16.10
C ALA A 250 15.62 5.70 15.10
N GLU A 251 14.42 5.13 15.21
CA GLU A 251 13.90 4.08 14.33
C GLU A 251 13.75 4.57 12.89
N PHE A 252 13.23 5.78 12.71
CA PHE A 252 13.11 6.39 11.39
C PHE A 252 14.49 6.71 10.80
N GLU A 253 15.41 7.24 11.62
CA GLU A 253 16.80 7.52 11.19
C GLU A 253 17.53 6.24 10.78
N MET A 254 17.40 5.15 11.53
CA MET A 254 17.95 3.85 11.15
C MET A 254 17.37 3.33 9.83
N ALA A 255 16.07 3.52 9.60
CA ALA A 255 15.44 3.16 8.34
C ALA A 255 15.99 4.01 7.16
N LEU A 256 16.22 5.31 7.36
CA LEU A 256 16.87 6.17 6.35
C LEU A 256 18.29 5.69 6.02
N LEU A 257 19.07 5.27 7.02
CA LEU A 257 20.40 4.70 6.77
C LEU A 257 20.32 3.42 5.93
N ALA A 258 19.29 2.58 6.12
CA ALA A 258 19.07 1.41 5.29
C ALA A 258 18.68 1.77 3.84
N LEU A 259 17.83 2.79 3.65
CA LEU A 259 17.53 3.35 2.33
C LEU A 259 18.78 3.92 1.65
N SER A 260 19.61 4.67 2.38
CA SER A 260 20.86 5.26 1.89
C SER A 260 21.83 4.22 1.31
N LYS A 261 21.87 3.02 1.90
CA LYS A 261 22.64 1.88 1.36
C LYS A 261 22.10 1.42 0.00
N SER A 262 20.78 1.36 -0.16
CA SER A 262 20.16 1.00 -1.45
C SER A 262 20.42 2.09 -2.50
N LEU A 263 20.30 3.36 -2.12
CA LEU A 263 20.60 4.51 -2.97
C LEU A 263 22.07 4.58 -3.39
N SER A 264 23.01 3.95 -2.69
CA SER A 264 24.42 3.90 -3.12
C SER A 264 24.63 3.13 -4.43
N LYS A 265 23.63 2.33 -4.84
CA LYS A 265 23.59 1.61 -6.12
C LYS A 265 22.94 2.44 -7.24
N PHE A 266 22.51 3.66 -6.93
CA PHE A 266 21.81 4.57 -7.83
C PHE A 266 22.58 5.88 -7.94
N ASP A 267 22.45 6.56 -9.09
CA ASP A 267 23.04 7.89 -9.28
C ASP A 267 22.30 8.92 -8.42
N ARG A 268 22.88 9.29 -7.27
CA ARG A 268 22.26 10.20 -6.31
C ARG A 268 21.97 11.59 -6.90
N SER A 269 22.68 12.01 -7.95
CA SER A 269 22.38 13.26 -8.67
C SER A 269 21.02 13.25 -9.40
N LYS A 270 20.37 12.07 -9.47
CA LYS A 270 19.05 11.86 -10.07
C LYS A 270 17.98 11.47 -9.04
N VAL A 271 18.26 11.65 -7.75
CA VAL A 271 17.35 11.39 -6.65
C VAL A 271 16.86 12.71 -6.06
N TYR A 272 15.56 12.91 -6.07
CA TYR A 272 14.89 14.10 -5.56
C TYR A 272 14.13 13.76 -4.28
N LEU A 273 13.94 14.77 -3.44
CA LEU A 273 13.21 14.63 -2.18
C LEU A 273 11.96 15.51 -2.23
N VAL A 274 10.85 14.98 -1.72
CA VAL A 274 9.61 15.70 -1.45
C VAL A 274 9.18 15.37 -0.03
N ILE A 275 8.84 16.41 0.73
CA ILE A 275 8.09 16.26 1.98
C ILE A 275 6.65 16.67 1.68
N THR A 276 5.70 15.74 1.84
CA THR A 276 4.30 16.05 1.54
C THR A 276 3.71 16.99 2.59
N PRO A 277 2.73 17.83 2.22
CA PRO A 277 2.09 18.73 3.16
C PRO A 277 1.36 17.98 4.28
N VAL A 278 1.11 18.70 5.36
CA VAL A 278 0.18 18.31 6.43
C VAL A 278 -1.00 19.26 6.48
N ASN A 279 -2.11 18.88 7.12
CA ASN A 279 -3.18 19.83 7.36
C ASN A 279 -2.79 20.80 8.48
N SER A 280 -3.22 22.06 8.37
CA SER A 280 -2.85 23.12 9.32
C SER A 280 -3.10 22.82 10.81
N LEU A 281 -4.08 21.98 11.15
CA LEU A 281 -4.32 21.57 12.53
C LEU A 281 -3.15 20.80 13.14
N TYR A 282 -2.40 20.04 12.32
CA TYR A 282 -1.29 19.18 12.75
C TYR A 282 0.09 19.82 12.56
N ALA A 283 0.15 21.06 12.06
CA ALA A 283 1.39 21.78 11.80
C ALA A 283 2.08 22.32 13.08
N GLN A 284 2.17 21.50 14.13
CA GLN A 284 2.81 21.83 15.39
C GLN A 284 4.32 21.94 15.24
N GLY A 285 4.92 22.93 15.91
CA GLY A 285 6.32 23.31 15.71
C GLY A 285 6.56 24.21 14.49
N GLY A 286 5.54 24.39 13.63
CA GLY A 286 5.60 25.22 12.44
C GLY A 286 6.29 24.53 11.25
N PRO A 287 6.00 24.97 10.01
CA PRO A 287 6.53 24.35 8.80
C PRO A 287 8.04 24.25 8.72
N GLN A 288 8.74 25.25 9.25
CA GLN A 288 10.20 25.27 9.26
C GLN A 288 10.78 23.99 9.90
N SER A 289 10.15 23.47 10.95
CA SER A 289 10.63 22.29 11.66
C SER A 289 10.35 20.99 10.90
N PHE A 290 9.08 20.70 10.58
CA PHE A 290 8.70 19.40 10.02
C PHE A 290 8.89 19.28 8.51
N HIS A 291 9.03 20.40 7.78
CA HIS A 291 9.22 20.41 6.34
C HIS A 291 10.68 20.72 5.99
N THR A 292 11.16 21.91 6.33
CA THR A 292 12.49 22.38 5.90
C THR A 292 13.62 21.69 6.66
N GLU A 293 13.67 21.81 7.99
CA GLU A 293 14.75 21.25 8.81
C GLU A 293 14.76 19.71 8.76
N ALA A 294 13.58 19.09 8.87
CA ALA A 294 13.45 17.65 8.71
C ALA A 294 13.86 17.20 7.30
N GLY A 295 13.43 17.91 6.25
CA GLY A 295 13.82 17.62 4.87
C GLY A 295 15.32 17.71 4.65
N GLU A 296 15.97 18.75 5.17
CA GLU A 296 17.44 18.91 5.12
C GLU A 296 18.17 17.77 5.83
N ARG A 297 17.68 17.37 7.00
CA ARG A 297 18.25 16.27 7.78
C ARG A 297 18.05 14.91 7.08
N ILE A 298 16.89 14.69 6.46
CA ILE A 298 16.62 13.50 5.64
C ILE A 298 17.57 13.48 4.43
N ALA A 299 17.68 14.59 3.69
CA ALA A 299 18.58 14.71 2.55
C ALA A 299 20.03 14.40 2.94
N ALA A 300 20.50 14.95 4.07
CA ALA A 300 21.84 14.68 4.59
C ALA A 300 22.08 13.19 4.90
N LEU A 301 21.13 12.51 5.56
CA LEU A 301 21.23 11.07 5.88
C LEU A 301 21.21 10.18 4.62
N LEU A 302 20.49 10.60 3.59
CA LEU A 302 20.40 9.90 2.31
C LEU A 302 21.56 10.25 1.36
N GLY A 303 22.34 11.29 1.68
CA GLY A 303 23.40 11.82 0.82
C GLY A 303 22.87 12.44 -0.48
N ILE A 304 21.71 13.09 -0.38
CA ILE A 304 21.05 13.83 -1.46
C ILE A 304 21.42 15.31 -1.31
N ASP A 305 21.75 15.96 -2.42
CA ASP A 305 22.09 17.38 -2.40
C ASP A 305 20.86 18.23 -2.09
N ARG A 306 21.02 19.31 -1.31
CA ARG A 306 19.91 20.18 -0.92
C ARG A 306 19.18 20.79 -2.14
N SER A 307 19.87 20.99 -3.25
CA SER A 307 19.28 21.47 -4.50
C SER A 307 18.26 20.49 -5.12
N GLN A 308 18.28 19.22 -4.72
CA GLN A 308 17.34 18.18 -5.17
C GLN A 308 16.09 18.08 -4.29
N PHE A 309 16.00 18.91 -3.24
CA PHE A 309 14.77 19.09 -2.50
C PHE A 309 13.80 19.93 -3.33
N LEU A 310 12.66 19.33 -3.68
CA LEU A 310 11.62 19.98 -4.48
C LEU A 310 10.78 20.89 -3.58
N ASP A 311 10.57 22.12 -4.04
CA ASP A 311 9.77 23.11 -3.33
C ASP A 311 8.29 22.77 -3.51
N THR A 312 7.71 22.13 -2.50
CA THR A 312 6.29 21.80 -2.44
C THR A 312 5.64 22.49 -1.24
N PRO A 313 4.31 22.74 -1.28
CA PRO A 313 3.61 23.29 -0.13
C PRO A 313 3.86 22.47 1.13
N ASP A 314 4.16 23.16 2.23
CA ASP A 314 4.37 22.61 3.55
C ASP A 314 3.06 22.24 4.27
N MET A 315 2.01 23.00 3.96
CA MET A 315 0.68 22.86 4.53
C MET A 315 -0.38 23.00 3.43
N MET A 316 -1.49 22.30 3.63
CA MET A 316 -2.70 22.47 2.83
C MET A 316 -3.92 22.67 3.73
N LEU A 317 -4.97 23.27 3.16
CA LEU A 317 -6.20 23.55 3.90
C LEU A 317 -6.80 22.25 4.43
N ASP A 318 -7.46 22.33 5.57
CA ASP A 318 -8.02 21.15 6.23
C ASP A 318 -9.06 20.41 5.37
N ILE A 319 -9.87 21.18 4.63
CA ILE A 319 -10.85 20.66 3.66
C ILE A 319 -10.22 19.83 2.53
N MET A 320 -8.90 19.92 2.34
CA MET A 320 -8.17 19.21 1.28
C MET A 320 -7.84 17.75 1.62
N TYR A 321 -8.12 17.30 2.85
CA TYR A 321 -7.78 15.96 3.33
C TYR A 321 -8.99 15.02 3.39
N ALA A 322 -8.79 13.81 2.87
CA ALA A 322 -9.70 12.67 3.05
C ALA A 322 -9.52 11.99 4.41
N HIS A 323 -8.27 11.87 4.86
CA HIS A 323 -7.92 11.29 6.14
C HIS A 323 -6.76 12.08 6.76
N TYR A 324 -6.95 12.55 7.99
CA TYR A 324 -5.94 13.34 8.66
C TYR A 324 -4.84 12.47 9.27
N PRO A 325 -3.60 12.99 9.34
CA PRO A 325 -3.11 14.22 8.69
C PRO A 325 -2.55 14.00 7.28
N ALA A 326 -2.73 12.81 6.69
CA ALA A 326 -1.83 12.30 5.66
C ALA A 326 -2.41 12.25 4.23
N HIS A 327 -3.71 11.97 4.05
CA HIS A 327 -4.24 11.64 2.73
C HIS A 327 -5.07 12.80 2.17
N LEU A 328 -4.65 13.33 1.03
CA LEU A 328 -5.44 14.26 0.24
C LEU A 328 -6.64 13.53 -0.37
N HIS A 329 -7.79 14.19 -0.46
CA HIS A 329 -8.92 13.63 -1.21
C HIS A 329 -8.71 13.78 -2.72
N ARG A 330 -9.59 13.15 -3.51
CA ARG A 330 -9.45 12.97 -4.96
C ARG A 330 -9.12 14.24 -5.77
N TRP A 331 -9.61 15.40 -5.36
CA TRP A 331 -9.38 16.66 -6.08
C TRP A 331 -8.15 17.39 -5.58
N SER A 332 -7.89 17.33 -4.28
CA SER A 332 -6.74 18.00 -3.67
C SER A 332 -5.42 17.37 -4.07
N ARG A 333 -5.38 16.05 -4.29
CA ARG A 333 -4.20 15.39 -4.88
C ARG A 333 -3.86 15.93 -6.28
N ILE A 334 -4.86 16.32 -7.07
CA ILE A 334 -4.62 16.93 -8.39
C ILE A 334 -3.99 18.31 -8.21
N ILE A 335 -4.55 19.16 -7.34
CA ILE A 335 -4.02 20.50 -7.05
C ILE A 335 -2.59 20.43 -6.51
N TYR A 336 -2.32 19.53 -5.57
CA TYR A 336 -0.97 19.31 -5.05
C TYR A 336 0.00 18.86 -6.16
N THR A 337 -0.46 17.98 -7.04
CA THR A 337 0.35 17.48 -8.15
C THR A 337 0.61 18.54 -9.21
N GLU A 338 -0.31 19.49 -9.43
CA GLU A 338 -0.08 20.68 -10.28
C GLU A 338 1.09 21.51 -9.75
N GLU A 339 1.21 21.71 -8.43
CA GLU A 339 2.35 22.42 -7.82
C GLU A 339 3.65 21.59 -7.89
N LEU A 340 3.57 20.28 -7.64
CA LEU A 340 4.72 19.38 -7.79
C LEU A 340 5.23 19.35 -9.24
N ALA A 341 4.34 19.40 -10.24
CA ALA A 341 4.72 19.48 -11.64
C ALA A 341 5.54 20.74 -11.93
N LYS A 342 5.15 21.90 -11.39
CA LYS A 342 5.95 23.13 -11.53
C LYS A 342 7.34 22.95 -10.91
N ALA A 343 7.42 22.41 -9.69
CA ALA A 343 8.69 22.17 -9.02
C ALA A 343 9.60 21.20 -9.81
N LEU A 344 9.03 20.17 -10.45
CA LEU A 344 9.77 19.27 -11.32
C LEU A 344 10.26 19.96 -12.60
N ALA A 345 9.44 20.83 -13.20
CA ALA A 345 9.79 21.58 -14.40
C ALA A 345 10.90 22.61 -14.12
N ASP A 346 10.77 23.39 -13.03
CA ASP A 346 11.75 24.41 -12.61
C ASP A 346 13.14 23.82 -12.36
N ARG A 347 13.19 22.52 -12.02
CA ARG A 347 14.41 21.76 -11.75
C ARG A 347 14.92 20.99 -12.97
N GLY A 348 14.23 21.02 -14.12
CA GLY A 348 14.57 20.24 -15.30
C GLY A 348 14.52 18.72 -15.06
N VAL A 349 13.69 18.26 -14.12
CA VAL A 349 13.55 16.83 -13.81
C VAL A 349 12.85 16.11 -14.96
N LEU A 350 11.92 16.76 -15.64
CA LEU A 350 11.33 16.26 -16.89
C LEU A 350 11.42 17.38 -17.92
N GLY A 351 11.58 17.02 -19.20
CA GLY A 351 11.59 17.99 -20.29
C GLY A 351 10.21 18.67 -20.36
N SER A 352 10.20 19.99 -20.51
CA SER A 352 8.94 20.71 -20.68
C SER A 352 8.38 20.41 -22.07
N ALA A 353 7.05 20.36 -22.22
CA ALA A 353 6.41 20.24 -23.54
C ALA A 353 6.73 21.43 -24.49
N THR A 354 7.44 22.44 -24.00
CA THR A 354 7.77 23.68 -24.71
C THR A 354 9.20 23.71 -25.27
N ASP A 355 9.96 22.63 -25.17
CA ASP A 355 11.36 22.55 -25.67
C ASP A 355 11.49 21.95 -27.10
N ASP A 356 10.37 21.76 -27.82
CA ASP A 356 10.35 21.39 -29.26
C ASP A 356 9.87 22.53 -30.17
#